data_AF-A0A8H3XPU2-F1
#
_entry.id   AF-A0A8H3XPU2-F1
#
_cell.length_a   1.000
_cell.length_b   1.000
_cell.length_c   1.000
_cell.angle_alpha   90.00
_cell.angle_beta   90.00
_cell.angle_gamma   90.00
#
_symmetry.space_group_name_H-M   'P 1'
#
loop_
_entity.id
_entity.type
_entity.pdbx_description
1 polymer ?
#
loop_
_entity_poly.entity_id
_entity_poly.type
_entity_poly.pdbx_seq_one_letter_code
_entity_poly.pdbx_strand_id
1 'polypeptide(L)'
;MIASSSIVPPGGLVLVTGVTGFIGSYIANGLLELGYRVRGTVRSNFEAVIVPDQNAPGVWDAVLKDVDGIAHVAGDVELWTRPDESHYAKV
;
A
#
# COMPACT_ATOMS: atom_id res chain seq x y z
N MET A 1 -11.69 -24.98 -21.13
CA MET A 1 -10.90 -23.99 -20.37
C MET A 1 -10.75 -22.79 -21.26
N ILE A 2 -11.27 -21.62 -20.86
CA ILE A 2 -11.00 -20.38 -21.57
C ILE A 2 -9.56 -19.97 -21.23
N ALA A 3 -8.69 -19.92 -22.23
CA ALA A 3 -7.36 -19.38 -22.04
C ALA A 3 -7.53 -17.90 -21.66
N SER A 4 -7.02 -17.52 -20.48
CA SER A 4 -6.93 -16.11 -20.11
C SER A 4 -5.92 -15.44 -21.05
N SER A 5 -6.45 -14.86 -22.12
CA SER A 5 -5.68 -14.06 -23.08
C SER A 5 -5.42 -12.70 -22.46
N SER A 6 -4.35 -12.58 -21.67
CA SER A 6 -3.85 -11.26 -21.27
C SER A 6 -3.30 -10.53 -22.48
N ILE A 7 -3.71 -9.27 -22.68
CA ILE A 7 -3.11 -8.39 -23.69
C ILE A 7 -1.66 -8.02 -23.37
N VAL A 8 -1.29 -8.10 -22.09
CA VAL A 8 0.08 -7.93 -21.63
C VAL A 8 0.76 -9.31 -21.63
N PRO A 9 1.87 -9.51 -22.35
CA PRO A 9 2.57 -10.78 -22.34
C PRO A 9 2.97 -11.21 -20.92
N PRO A 10 3.04 -12.52 -20.61
CA PRO A 10 3.62 -13.01 -19.35
C PRO A 10 5.01 -12.39 -19.09
N GLY A 11 5.26 -11.88 -17.88
CA GLY A 11 6.51 -11.15 -17.56
C GLY A 11 6.61 -9.74 -18.16
N GLY A 12 5.54 -9.26 -18.79
CA GLY A 12 5.44 -7.92 -19.36
C GLY A 12 5.63 -6.82 -18.33
N LEU A 13 6.02 -5.63 -18.79
CA LEU A 13 6.24 -4.46 -17.96
C LEU A 13 4.97 -3.59 -17.90
N VAL A 14 4.50 -3.31 -16.69
CA VAL A 14 3.33 -2.45 -16.43
C VAL A 14 3.79 -1.16 -15.74
N LEU A 15 3.38 -0.01 -16.28
CA LEU A 15 3.57 1.29 -15.63
C LEU A 15 2.45 1.52 -14.62
N VAL A 16 2.79 1.76 -13.36
CA VAL A 16 1.84 2.11 -12.30
C VAL A 16 2.10 3.56 -11.87
N THR A 17 1.15 4.43 -12.13
CA THR A 17 1.17 5.81 -11.64
C THR A 17 0.62 5.86 -10.22
N GLY A 18 1.14 6.78 -9.38
CA GLY A 18 0.75 6.83 -7.97
C GLY A 18 1.08 5.55 -7.19
N VAL A 19 2.17 4.88 -7.56
CA VAL A 19 2.57 3.54 -7.06
C VAL A 19 2.72 3.47 -5.53
N THR A 20 2.98 4.60 -4.88
CA THR A 20 3.18 4.70 -3.42
C THR A 20 1.93 5.06 -2.65
N GLY A 21 0.81 5.34 -3.34
CA GLY A 21 -0.47 5.56 -2.69
C GLY A 21 -1.11 4.25 -2.24
N PHE A 22 -2.15 4.34 -1.41
CA PHE A 22 -2.89 3.20 -0.87
C PHE A 22 -3.24 2.17 -1.97
N ILE A 23 -4.10 2.52 -2.92
CA ILE A 23 -4.52 1.61 -4.00
C ILE A 23 -3.36 1.22 -4.93
N GLY A 24 -2.50 2.19 -5.28
CA GLY A 24 -1.41 1.98 -6.23
C GLY A 24 -0.40 0.93 -5.74
N SER A 25 -0.11 0.91 -4.45
CA SER A 25 0.82 -0.05 -3.83
C SER A 25 0.29 -1.48 -3.88
N TYR A 26 -1.00 -1.69 -3.56
CA TYR A 26 -1.65 -3.00 -3.67
C TYR A 26 -1.72 -3.50 -5.12
N ILE A 27 -2.02 -2.61 -6.07
CA ILE A 27 -2.00 -2.97 -7.51
C ILE A 27 -0.58 -3.40 -7.93
N ALA A 28 0.43 -2.62 -7.56
CA ALA A 28 1.82 -2.95 -7.87
C ALA A 28 2.23 -4.30 -7.26
N ASN A 29 1.88 -4.55 -6.00
CA ASN A 29 2.18 -5.82 -5.35
C ASN A 29 1.48 -6.99 -6.04
N GLY A 30 0.17 -6.89 -6.31
CA GLY A 30 -0.58 -7.93 -7.02
C GLY A 30 -0.04 -8.20 -8.43
N LEU A 31 0.40 -7.17 -9.15
CA LEU A 31 1.06 -7.36 -10.46
C LEU A 31 2.38 -8.13 -10.33
N LEU A 32 3.19 -7.83 -9.31
CA LEU A 32 4.42 -8.57 -9.03
C LEU A 32 4.14 -10.03 -8.66
N GLU A 33 3.14 -10.29 -7.80
CA GLU A 33 2.70 -11.64 -7.42
C GLU A 33 2.22 -12.47 -8.61
N LEU A 34 1.60 -11.82 -9.60
CA LEU A 34 1.20 -12.43 -10.87
C LEU A 34 2.37 -12.62 -11.87
N GLY A 35 3.60 -12.26 -11.48
CA GLY A 35 4.81 -12.43 -12.29
C GLY A 35 5.05 -11.34 -13.33
N TYR A 36 4.35 -10.20 -13.25
CA TYR A 36 4.65 -9.03 -14.09
C TYR A 36 5.81 -8.23 -13.53
N ARG A 37 6.47 -7.46 -14.39
CA ARG A 37 7.41 -6.43 -13.97
C ARG A 37 6.64 -5.12 -13.79
N VAL A 38 6.97 -4.35 -12.76
CA VAL A 38 6.30 -3.08 -12.47
C VAL A 38 7.30 -1.94 -12.57
N ARG A 39 6.90 -0.86 -13.26
CA ARG A 39 7.55 0.45 -13.21
C ARG A 39 6.62 1.41 -12.49
N GLY A 40 7.02 1.86 -11.31
CA GLY A 40 6.26 2.85 -10.55
C GLY A 40 6.71 4.28 -10.87
N THR A 41 5.77 5.24 -10.90
CA THR A 41 6.11 6.67 -10.92
C THR A 41 5.93 7.32 -9.55
N VAL A 42 6.87 8.16 -9.15
CA VAL A 42 6.84 8.97 -7.93
C VAL A 42 6.90 10.47 -8.27
N ARG A 43 6.34 11.35 -7.42
CA ARG A 43 6.30 12.81 -7.69
C ARG A 43 7.60 13.54 -7.30
N SER A 44 8.40 13.01 -6.38
CA SER A 44 9.63 13.64 -5.86
C SER A 44 10.58 12.60 -5.28
N ASN A 45 11.77 13.05 -4.82
CA ASN A 45 12.64 12.25 -3.94
C ASN A 45 11.97 12.13 -2.58
N PHE A 46 11.29 11.01 -2.34
CA PHE A 46 10.82 10.61 -1.03
C PHE A 46 11.13 9.14 -0.79
N GLU A 47 11.32 8.79 0.47
CA GLU A 47 11.42 7.42 0.92
C GLU A 47 10.02 6.94 1.32
N ALA A 48 9.66 5.74 0.90
CA ALA A 48 8.43 5.06 1.33
C ALA A 48 8.82 3.80 2.09
N VAL A 49 8.32 3.68 3.31
CA VAL A 49 8.49 2.48 4.15
C VAL A 49 7.14 1.83 4.32
N ILE A 50 7.10 0.50 4.19
CA ILE A 50 5.88 -0.27 4.40
C ILE A 50 5.68 -0.44 5.91
N VAL A 51 4.55 0.06 6.40
CA VAL A 51 4.10 -0.12 7.80
C VAL A 51 2.80 -0.93 7.75
N PRO A 52 2.86 -2.26 7.98
CA PRO A 52 1.69 -3.13 7.83
C PRO A 52 0.59 -2.86 8.88
N ASP A 53 1.01 -2.60 10.13
CA ASP A 53 0.12 -2.23 11.23
C ASP A 53 0.72 -1.02 11.96
N GLN A 54 0.09 0.14 11.77
CA GLN A 54 0.49 1.39 12.40
C GLN A 54 0.32 1.40 13.93
N ASN A 55 -0.46 0.46 14.47
CA ASN A 55 -0.75 0.34 15.90
C ASN A 55 0.21 -0.63 16.62
N ALA A 56 1.04 -1.37 15.87
CA ALA A 56 1.95 -2.33 16.46
C ALA A 56 3.00 -1.63 17.36
N PRO A 57 3.25 -2.13 18.59
CA PRO A 57 4.25 -1.55 19.48
C PRO A 57 5.64 -1.47 18.83
N GLY A 58 6.26 -0.29 18.88
CA GLY A 58 7.62 -0.06 18.34
C GLY A 58 7.72 0.00 16.82
N VAL A 59 6.61 -0.05 16.08
CA VAL A 59 6.62 -0.06 14.60
C VAL A 59 7.27 1.20 14.00
N TRP A 60 7.27 2.29 14.75
CA TRP A 60 7.82 3.57 14.31
C TRP A 60 9.30 3.76 14.67
N ASP A 61 9.88 2.92 15.55
CA ASP A 61 11.20 3.18 16.16
C ASP A 61 12.31 3.33 15.11
N ALA A 62 12.31 2.46 14.10
CA ALA A 62 13.31 2.48 13.03
C ALA A 62 13.15 3.71 12.12
N VAL A 63 11.91 4.09 11.80
CA VAL A 63 11.63 5.18 10.84
C VAL A 63 11.69 6.56 11.48
N LEU A 64 11.64 6.64 12.81
CA LEU A 64 11.79 7.90 13.56
C LEU A 64 13.24 8.30 13.80
N LYS A 65 14.19 7.40 13.56
CA LYS A 65 15.62 7.70 13.75
C LYS A 65 16.04 8.83 12.80
N ASP A 66 16.69 9.86 13.35
CA ASP A 66 17.21 11.02 12.62
C ASP A 66 16.11 11.89 11.92
N VAL A 67 14.84 11.78 12.35
CA VAL A 67 13.73 12.62 11.85
C VAL A 67 13.62 13.92 12.64
N ASP A 68 13.74 15.06 11.96
CA ASP A 68 13.63 16.40 12.57
C ASP A 68 12.17 16.86 12.80
N GLY A 69 11.19 16.26 12.11
CA GLY A 69 9.78 16.68 12.21
C GLY A 69 8.80 15.66 11.63
N ILE A 70 7.59 15.63 12.19
CA ILE A 70 6.55 14.65 11.85
C ILE A 70 5.29 15.38 11.40
N ALA A 71 4.75 14.99 10.24
CA ALA A 71 3.41 15.35 9.79
C ALA A 71 2.54 14.09 9.80
N HIS A 72 1.69 13.94 10.82
CA HIS A 72 0.78 12.79 10.91
C HIS A 72 -0.44 13.01 10.01
N VAL A 73 -0.43 12.36 8.85
CA VAL A 73 -1.52 12.38 7.85
C VAL A 73 -2.12 10.99 7.66
N ALA A 74 -1.48 9.94 8.20
CA ALA A 74 -2.03 8.60 8.22
C ALA A 74 -3.35 8.61 8.99
N GLY A 75 -4.37 8.01 8.39
CA GLY A 75 -5.69 7.88 8.98
C GLY A 75 -6.31 6.62 8.44
N ASP A 76 -7.11 5.97 9.27
CA ASP A 76 -7.94 4.89 8.78
C ASP A 76 -8.88 5.44 7.69
N VAL A 77 -8.84 4.79 6.53
CA VAL A 77 -9.68 5.14 5.38
C VAL A 77 -10.85 4.17 5.24
N GLU A 78 -11.15 3.38 6.27
CA GLU A 78 -12.45 2.73 6.46
C GLU A 78 -13.56 3.79 6.51
N LEU A 79 -13.93 4.25 5.32
CA LEU A 79 -15.05 5.13 5.06
C LEU A 79 -16.32 4.30 5.18
N TRP A 80 -16.89 4.27 6.39
CA TRP A 80 -18.30 3.98 6.62
C TRP A 80 -18.84 2.68 5.99
N THR A 81 -18.58 1.54 6.62
CA THR A 81 -19.51 0.41 6.58
C THR A 81 -20.16 0.23 7.95
N ARG A 82 -21.35 0.83 8.07
CA ARG A 82 -22.49 0.63 8.98
C ARG A 82 -22.22 0.07 10.40
N PRO A 83 -22.80 0.69 11.45
CA PRO A 83 -22.77 0.14 12.79
C PRO A 83 -23.62 -1.14 12.84
N ASP A 84 -23.01 -2.27 13.17
CA ASP A 84 -23.60 -3.12 14.21
C ASP A 84 -22.82 -2.86 15.50
N GLU A 85 -23.55 -2.61 16.59
CA GLU A 85 -23.03 -2.10 17.87
C GLU A 85 -22.08 -3.04 18.63
N SER A 86 -21.60 -4.12 18.01
CA SER A 86 -20.83 -5.19 18.67
C SER A 86 -19.31 -4.94 18.72
N HIS A 87 -18.77 -4.01 17.94
CA HIS A 87 -17.32 -3.83 17.77
C HIS A 87 -16.58 -3.04 18.87
N TYR A 88 -17.28 -2.42 19.84
CA TYR A 88 -16.61 -1.72 20.97
C TYR A 88 -16.40 -2.59 22.22
N ALA A 89 -16.89 -3.83 22.22
CA ALA A 89 -16.66 -4.74 23.33
C ALA A 89 -15.29 -5.44 23.18
N LYS A 90 -14.20 -4.71 23.48
CA LYS A 90 -12.90 -5.16 24.01
C LYS A 90 -11.79 -4.18 23.61
N VAL A 91 -11.72 -3.07 24.34
CA VAL A 91 -10.45 -2.42 24.69
C VAL A 91 -10.10 -2.80 26.13
#